data_AF-A0A529SU59-F1
#
_entry.id   AF-A0A529SU59-F1
#
_cell.length_a   1.000
_cell.length_b   1.000
_cell.length_c   1.000
_cell.angle_alpha   90.00
_cell.angle_beta   90.00
_cell.angle_gamma   90.00
#
_symmetry.space_group_name_H-M   'P 1'
#
loop_
_entity.id
_entity.type
_entity.pdbx_description
1 polymer ?
#
loop_
_entity_poly.entity_id
_entity_poly.type
_entity_poly.pdbx_seq_one_letter_code
_entity_poly.pdbx_strand_id
1 'polypeptide(L)'
;ENVVSLPRKRAPGESSAETYAAIDAFAKPDTDLNKGLRTIKDNDPSFEPKTFVDGAKMAYEMIVMAYADGDRKTLKNLLSREVYDGFVAAIGEREAKSEKIQSSFVGIDKADIVAAEMKGSEAHITLRVVSELISATRDKAGAVIDGDPETVAEVKDVWTFARDTRSRDPNWKLVATEEED
;
A
#
# COMPACT_ATOMS: atom_id res chain seq x y z
N GLU A 1 48.90 -1.17 33.28
CA GLU A 1 47.65 -1.86 33.61
C GLU A 1 46.84 -2.04 32.32
N ASN A 2 46.66 -3.27 31.85
CA ASN A 2 45.86 -3.57 30.64
C ASN A 2 44.52 -4.15 31.09
N VAL A 3 43.47 -3.35 31.02
CA VAL A 3 42.09 -3.78 31.27
C VAL A 3 41.57 -4.47 30.00
N VAL A 4 41.45 -5.79 30.06
CA VAL A 4 40.78 -6.60 29.05
C VAL A 4 39.27 -6.46 29.24
N SER A 5 38.60 -5.72 28.35
CA SER A 5 37.14 -5.66 28.32
C SER A 5 36.58 -6.98 27.79
N LEU A 6 35.88 -7.72 28.65
CA LEU A 6 35.14 -8.92 28.28
C LEU A 6 33.95 -8.57 27.37
N PRO A 7 33.66 -9.38 26.33
CA PRO A 7 32.48 -9.18 25.50
C PRO A 7 31.22 -9.48 26.31
N ARG A 8 30.32 -8.50 26.44
CA ARG A 8 28.97 -8.70 27.00
C ARG A 8 28.23 -9.72 26.15
N LYS A 9 27.99 -10.90 26.72
CA LYS A 9 27.09 -11.93 26.17
C LYS A 9 25.67 -11.38 26.27
N ARG A 10 25.07 -10.97 25.13
CA ARG A 10 23.65 -10.58 25.05
C ARG A 10 22.78 -11.69 25.64
N ALA A 11 21.81 -11.34 26.48
CA ALA A 11 20.91 -12.32 27.06
C ALA A 11 19.97 -12.88 25.96
N PRO A 12 19.73 -14.20 25.90
CA PRO A 12 18.75 -14.77 24.99
C PRO A 12 17.35 -14.33 25.43
N GLY A 13 16.82 -13.29 24.78
CA GLY A 13 15.51 -12.69 25.08
C GLY A 13 15.45 -11.17 24.87
N GLU A 14 16.57 -10.46 25.06
CA GLU A 14 16.63 -9.00 24.79
C GLU A 14 16.55 -8.70 23.29
N SER A 15 17.17 -9.53 22.45
CA SER A 15 17.19 -9.32 20.99
C SER A 15 15.79 -9.45 20.36
N SER A 16 14.96 -10.36 20.85
CA SER A 16 13.60 -10.58 20.33
C SER A 16 12.63 -9.47 20.75
N ALA A 17 12.76 -8.94 21.95
CA ALA A 17 11.93 -7.83 22.42
C ALA A 17 12.24 -6.53 21.64
N GLU A 18 13.51 -6.25 21.36
CA GLU A 18 13.90 -5.11 20.51
C GLU A 18 13.47 -5.31 19.05
N THR A 19 13.52 -6.54 18.52
CA THR A 19 13.18 -6.85 17.12
C THR A 19 11.71 -6.56 16.79
N TYR A 20 10.79 -6.85 17.72
CA TYR A 20 9.36 -6.68 17.49
C TYR A 20 8.77 -5.43 18.15
N ALA A 21 9.57 -4.59 18.82
CA ALA A 21 9.07 -3.42 19.54
C ALA A 21 8.20 -2.50 18.67
N ALA A 22 8.61 -2.24 17.42
CA ALA A 22 7.83 -1.43 16.48
C ALA A 22 6.50 -2.09 16.08
N ILE A 23 6.49 -3.42 15.94
CA ILE A 23 5.31 -4.20 15.59
C ILE A 23 4.34 -4.28 16.77
N ASP A 24 4.84 -4.46 17.99
CA ASP A 24 4.04 -4.54 19.21
C ASP A 24 3.42 -3.19 19.59
N ALA A 25 4.11 -2.09 19.26
CA ALA A 25 3.55 -0.75 19.36
C ALA A 25 2.50 -0.46 18.27
N PHE A 26 2.56 -1.15 17.13
CA PHE A 26 1.65 -0.94 16.00
C PHE A 26 0.39 -1.81 16.11
N ALA A 27 0.55 -3.10 16.39
CA ALA A 27 -0.52 -4.07 16.55
C ALA A 27 -0.35 -4.79 17.89
N LYS A 28 -1.44 -4.89 18.66
CA LYS A 28 -1.43 -5.54 19.97
C LYS A 28 -0.82 -6.95 19.88
N PRO A 29 0.12 -7.32 20.77
CA PRO A 29 0.69 -8.66 20.82
C PRO A 29 -0.38 -9.77 20.81
N ASP A 30 -0.02 -10.92 20.24
CA ASP A 30 -0.84 -12.14 20.13
C ASP A 30 -2.09 -12.05 19.26
N THR A 31 -2.40 -10.89 18.68
CA THR A 31 -3.39 -10.76 17.59
C THR A 31 -2.89 -11.40 16.31
N ASP A 32 -3.80 -11.82 15.42
CA ASP A 32 -3.42 -12.44 14.15
C ASP A 32 -2.66 -11.46 13.25
N LEU A 33 -3.03 -10.18 13.26
CA LEU A 33 -2.28 -9.13 12.60
C LEU A 33 -0.85 -9.02 13.15
N ASN A 34 -0.66 -8.98 14.47
CA ASN A 34 0.66 -8.90 15.08
C ASN A 34 1.53 -10.12 14.69
N LYS A 35 0.97 -11.33 14.77
CA LYS A 35 1.67 -12.56 14.34
C LYS A 35 2.08 -12.50 12.87
N GLY A 36 1.18 -12.03 12.01
CA GLY A 36 1.45 -11.83 10.58
C GLY A 36 2.59 -10.85 10.33
N LEU A 37 2.55 -9.68 10.97
CA LEU A 37 3.60 -8.66 10.86
C LEU A 37 4.95 -9.16 11.38
N ARG A 38 4.97 -9.89 12.50
CA ARG A 38 6.20 -10.53 13.02
C ARG A 38 6.75 -11.57 12.05
N THR A 39 5.88 -12.38 11.44
CA THR A 39 6.27 -13.36 10.41
C THR A 39 6.92 -12.67 9.20
N ILE A 40 6.37 -11.54 8.75
CA ILE A 40 6.99 -10.72 7.70
C ILE A 40 8.35 -10.20 8.17
N LYS A 41 8.46 -9.65 9.38
CA LYS A 41 9.74 -9.14 9.94
C LYS A 41 10.84 -10.20 10.01
N ASP A 42 10.47 -11.44 10.33
CA ASP A 42 11.41 -12.56 10.38
C ASP A 42 11.96 -12.92 9.00
N ASN A 43 11.18 -12.70 7.94
CA ASN A 43 11.55 -12.97 6.55
C ASN A 43 12.12 -11.75 5.82
N ASP A 44 11.76 -10.54 6.24
CA ASP A 44 12.29 -9.25 5.81
C ASP A 44 12.68 -8.41 7.03
N PRO A 45 13.94 -8.52 7.50
CA PRO A 45 14.42 -7.76 8.65
C PRO A 45 14.35 -6.23 8.48
N SER A 46 14.22 -5.73 7.24
CA SER A 46 14.10 -4.30 6.95
C SER A 46 12.67 -3.77 7.07
N PHE A 47 11.69 -4.67 7.17
CA PHE A 47 10.28 -4.29 7.26
C PHE A 47 9.98 -3.50 8.54
N GLU A 48 9.29 -2.38 8.41
CA GLU A 48 8.79 -1.56 9.51
C GLU A 48 7.34 -1.12 9.21
N PRO A 49 6.35 -1.45 10.06
CA PRO A 49 4.94 -1.20 9.75
C PRO A 49 4.61 0.27 9.43
N LYS A 50 5.18 1.22 10.19
CA LYS A 50 4.92 2.65 9.97
C LYS A 50 5.47 3.13 8.63
N THR A 51 6.72 2.78 8.32
CA THR A 51 7.35 3.13 7.04
C THR A 51 6.62 2.50 5.87
N PHE A 52 6.14 1.27 6.02
CA PHE A 52 5.31 0.63 5.00
C PHE A 52 4.01 1.40 4.78
N VAL A 53 3.28 1.79 5.83
CA VAL A 53 2.04 2.57 5.70
C VAL A 53 2.30 3.90 5.01
N ASP A 54 3.36 4.61 5.36
CA ASP A 54 3.72 5.88 4.71
C ASP A 54 4.02 5.69 3.21
N GLY A 55 4.75 4.61 2.87
CA GLY A 55 5.00 4.22 1.48
C GLY A 55 3.72 3.86 0.72
N ALA A 56 2.82 3.11 1.37
CA ALA A 56 1.54 2.69 0.79
C ALA A 56 0.62 3.89 0.53
N LYS A 57 0.60 4.88 1.42
CA LYS A 57 -0.14 6.15 1.23
C LYS A 57 0.34 6.91 -0.01
N MET A 58 1.66 7.06 -0.19
CA MET A 58 2.22 7.69 -1.39
C MET A 58 1.90 6.88 -2.66
N ALA A 59 1.99 5.55 -2.58
CA ALA A 59 1.65 4.69 -3.71
C ALA A 59 0.16 4.81 -4.08
N TYR A 60 -0.72 4.87 -3.09
CA TYR A 60 -2.16 5.05 -3.28
C TYR A 60 -2.47 6.32 -4.07
N GLU A 61 -1.97 7.48 -3.63
CA GLU A 61 -2.12 8.75 -4.35
C GLU A 61 -1.58 8.65 -5.79
N MET A 62 -0.35 8.13 -5.96
CA MET A 62 0.25 7.98 -7.29
C MET A 62 -0.58 7.09 -8.21
N ILE A 63 -1.16 6.00 -7.71
CA ILE A 63 -1.95 5.05 -8.49
C ILE A 63 -3.30 5.66 -8.88
N VAL A 64 -4.01 6.29 -7.94
CA VAL A 64 -5.29 6.95 -8.20
C VAL A 64 -5.13 8.05 -9.25
N MET A 65 -4.13 8.90 -9.10
CA MET A 65 -3.84 9.98 -10.05
C MET A 65 -3.39 9.44 -11.41
N ALA A 66 -2.49 8.46 -11.44
CA ALA A 66 -2.06 7.84 -12.70
C ALA A 66 -3.21 7.14 -13.44
N TYR A 67 -4.17 6.56 -12.72
CA TYR A 67 -5.37 5.97 -13.32
C TYR A 67 -6.30 7.04 -13.92
N ALA A 68 -6.54 8.13 -13.21
CA ALA A 68 -7.30 9.28 -13.70
C ALA A 68 -6.67 9.85 -14.99
N ASP A 69 -5.35 10.06 -14.98
CA ASP A 69 -4.59 10.62 -16.10
C ASP A 69 -4.34 9.64 -17.26
N GLY A 70 -4.52 8.34 -17.03
CA GLY A 70 -4.19 7.30 -18.00
C GLY A 70 -2.67 7.05 -18.14
N ASP A 71 -1.88 7.37 -17.12
CA ASP A 71 -0.43 7.14 -17.09
C ASP A 71 -0.08 5.67 -16.83
N ARG A 72 -0.17 4.89 -17.90
CA ARG A 72 0.20 3.47 -17.94
C ARG A 72 1.65 3.23 -17.52
N LYS A 73 2.56 4.18 -17.71
CA LYS A 73 3.99 4.00 -17.38
C LYS A 73 4.17 3.96 -15.87
N THR A 74 3.53 4.89 -15.16
CA THR A 74 3.58 4.93 -13.69
C THR A 74 2.90 3.68 -13.10
N LEU A 75 1.71 3.33 -13.59
CA LEU A 75 0.98 2.14 -13.14
C LEU A 75 1.78 0.84 -13.30
N LYS A 76 2.50 0.67 -14.42
CA LYS A 76 3.31 -0.53 -14.66
C LYS A 76 4.38 -0.79 -13.60
N ASN A 77 4.89 0.26 -12.95
CA ASN A 77 5.92 0.15 -11.93
C ASN A 77 5.34 -0.18 -10.54
N LEU A 78 4.13 0.30 -10.26
CA LEU A 78 3.48 0.22 -8.95
C LEU A 78 2.54 -0.99 -8.81
N LEU A 79 2.07 -1.54 -9.92
CA LEU A 79 1.10 -2.62 -9.95
C LEU A 79 1.75 -3.96 -10.29
N SER A 80 1.17 -5.03 -9.78
CA SER A 80 1.38 -6.37 -10.31
C SER A 80 0.84 -6.45 -11.75
N ARG A 81 1.29 -7.46 -12.51
CA ARG A 81 0.87 -7.62 -13.90
C ARG A 81 -0.65 -7.76 -14.04
N GLU A 82 -1.27 -8.56 -13.17
CA GLU A 82 -2.71 -8.83 -13.22
C GLU A 82 -3.54 -7.56 -12.97
N VAL A 83 -3.23 -6.83 -11.89
CA VAL A 83 -3.91 -5.56 -11.57
C VAL A 83 -3.63 -4.50 -12.64
N TYR A 84 -2.40 -4.43 -13.15
CA TYR A 84 -2.04 -3.52 -14.24
C TYR A 84 -2.87 -3.76 -15.50
N ASP A 85 -3.01 -5.01 -15.92
CA ASP A 85 -3.76 -5.37 -17.12
C ASP A 85 -5.25 -4.96 -16.98
N GLY A 86 -5.84 -5.12 -15.78
CA GLY A 86 -7.19 -4.63 -15.47
C GLY A 86 -7.33 -3.10 -15.55
N PHE A 87 -6.39 -2.35 -14.97
CA PHE A 87 -6.38 -0.89 -15.03
C PHE A 87 -6.23 -0.38 -16.46
N VAL A 88 -5.34 -0.99 -17.25
CA VAL A 88 -5.13 -0.61 -18.66
C VAL A 88 -6.37 -0.88 -19.51
N ALA A 89 -7.08 -1.98 -19.26
CA ALA A 89 -8.34 -2.27 -19.94
C ALA A 89 -9.38 -1.18 -19.67
N ALA A 90 -9.61 -0.85 -18.38
CA ALA A 90 -10.56 0.19 -17.99
C ALA A 90 -10.19 1.58 -18.55
N ILE A 91 -8.89 1.94 -18.53
CA ILE A 91 -8.40 3.17 -19.18
C ILE A 91 -8.70 3.15 -20.68
N GLY A 92 -8.46 2.03 -21.36
CA GLY A 92 -8.72 1.89 -22.80
C GLY A 92 -10.19 2.01 -23.15
N GLU A 93 -11.09 1.44 -22.35
CA GLU A 93 -12.55 1.56 -22.53
C GLU A 93 -13.01 3.02 -22.39
N ARG A 94 -12.51 3.73 -21.38
CA ARG A 94 -12.78 5.17 -21.17
C ARG A 94 -12.27 6.02 -22.33
N GLU A 95 -11.03 5.80 -22.76
CA GLU A 95 -10.44 6.50 -23.90
C GLU A 95 -11.24 6.27 -25.20
N ALA A 96 -11.70 5.04 -25.44
CA ALA A 96 -12.52 4.70 -26.60
C ALA A 96 -13.87 5.45 -26.62
N LYS A 97 -14.44 5.72 -25.44
CA LYS A 97 -15.64 6.57 -25.28
C LYS A 97 -15.33 8.07 -25.35
N SER A 98 -14.06 8.45 -25.48
CA SER A 98 -13.60 9.84 -25.44
C SER A 98 -13.96 10.54 -24.12
N GLU A 99 -14.02 9.76 -23.05
CA GLU A 99 -14.27 10.22 -21.69
C GLU A 99 -12.95 10.63 -21.02
N LYS A 100 -13.01 11.65 -20.17
CA LYS A 100 -11.86 12.14 -19.39
C LYS A 100 -12.24 12.22 -17.93
N ILE A 101 -11.45 11.59 -17.07
CA ILE A 101 -11.56 11.79 -15.63
C ILE A 101 -10.77 13.04 -15.29
N GLN A 102 -11.40 13.96 -14.58
CA GLN A 102 -10.75 15.03 -13.86
C GLN A 102 -10.78 14.63 -12.39
N SER A 103 -9.62 14.36 -11.82
CA SER A 103 -9.51 14.03 -10.41
C SER A 103 -8.50 14.94 -9.72
N SER A 104 -8.81 15.33 -8.49
CA SER A 104 -7.89 15.98 -7.58
C SER A 104 -7.88 15.21 -6.27
N PHE A 105 -6.69 14.80 -5.86
CA PHE A 105 -6.48 14.16 -4.57
C PHE A 105 -6.51 15.21 -3.45
N VAL A 106 -7.33 15.02 -2.42
CA VAL A 106 -7.40 15.93 -1.27
C VAL A 106 -6.49 15.40 -0.15
N GLY A 107 -6.63 14.12 0.20
CA GLY A 107 -5.81 13.52 1.26
C GLY A 107 -6.22 12.10 1.64
N ILE A 108 -5.50 11.57 2.65
CA ILE A 108 -5.81 10.29 3.29
C ILE A 108 -6.13 10.55 4.75
N ASP A 109 -7.37 10.32 5.14
CA ASP A 109 -7.82 10.42 6.52
C ASP A 109 -7.29 9.26 7.36
N LYS A 110 -7.31 8.05 6.80
CA LYS A 110 -6.91 6.84 7.52
C LYS A 110 -6.28 5.81 6.60
N ALA A 111 -5.24 5.13 7.10
CA ALA A 111 -4.71 3.94 6.45
C ALA A 111 -4.26 2.96 7.54
N ASP A 112 -5.01 1.88 7.70
CA ASP A 112 -4.77 0.85 8.71
C ASP A 112 -4.39 -0.46 8.03
N ILE A 113 -3.37 -1.14 8.54
CA ILE A 113 -3.11 -2.52 8.13
C ILE A 113 -4.18 -3.40 8.78
N VAL A 114 -4.95 -4.11 7.96
CA VAL A 114 -6.01 -5.02 8.41
C VAL A 114 -5.59 -6.49 8.34
N ALA A 115 -4.64 -6.84 7.47
CA ALA A 115 -4.09 -8.18 7.40
C ALA A 115 -2.60 -8.15 6.97
N ALA A 116 -1.84 -9.14 7.44
CA ALA A 116 -0.45 -9.36 7.07
C ALA A 116 -0.18 -10.86 7.05
N GLU A 117 0.40 -11.37 5.96
CA GLU A 117 0.70 -12.79 5.82
C GLU A 117 1.89 -13.04 4.89
N MET A 118 2.54 -14.20 5.04
CA MET A 118 3.53 -14.69 4.09
C MET A 118 2.90 -15.77 3.20
N LYS A 119 2.98 -15.62 1.88
CA LYS A 119 2.63 -16.62 0.88
C LYS A 119 3.89 -17.14 0.22
N GLY A 120 4.42 -18.25 0.76
CA GLY A 120 5.74 -18.75 0.37
C GLY A 120 6.82 -17.74 0.71
N SER A 121 7.43 -17.12 -0.30
CA SER A 121 8.42 -16.05 -0.13
C SER A 121 7.85 -14.63 -0.30
N GLU A 122 6.58 -14.50 -0.64
CA GLU A 122 5.96 -13.19 -0.83
C GLU A 122 5.30 -12.73 0.47
N ALA A 123 5.67 -11.55 0.95
CA ALA A 123 4.96 -10.86 2.00
C ALA A 123 3.74 -10.17 1.38
N HIS A 124 2.56 -10.37 1.96
CA HIS A 124 1.31 -9.70 1.61
C HIS A 124 0.85 -8.84 2.78
N ILE A 125 0.50 -7.59 2.50
CA ILE A 125 -0.05 -6.67 3.50
C ILE A 125 -1.27 -6.00 2.91
N THR A 126 -2.40 -6.14 3.60
CA THR A 126 -3.67 -5.53 3.22
C THR A 126 -3.93 -4.31 4.08
N LEU A 127 -4.19 -3.18 3.46
CA LEU A 127 -4.61 -1.95 4.12
C LEU A 127 -6.07 -1.65 3.82
N ARG A 128 -6.75 -1.10 4.81
CA ARG A 128 -7.97 -0.31 4.62
C ARG A 128 -7.56 1.17 4.58
N VAL A 129 -7.89 1.84 3.48
CA VAL A 129 -7.58 3.24 3.23
C VAL A 129 -8.89 4.03 3.15
N VAL A 130 -8.97 5.14 3.87
CA VAL A 130 -10.04 6.11 3.77
C VAL A 130 -9.42 7.39 3.23
N SER A 131 -9.84 7.79 2.04
CA SER A 131 -9.28 8.92 1.31
C SER A 131 -10.38 9.92 0.92
N GLU A 132 -9.96 11.15 0.70
CA GLU A 132 -10.80 12.20 0.17
C GLU A 132 -10.31 12.59 -1.23
N LEU A 133 -11.23 12.59 -2.19
CA LEU A 133 -10.94 13.01 -3.56
C LEU A 133 -12.11 13.73 -4.20
N ILE A 134 -11.79 14.64 -5.12
CA ILE A 134 -12.74 15.29 -6.00
C ILE A 134 -12.59 14.60 -7.36
N SER A 135 -13.68 14.08 -7.93
CA SER A 135 -13.63 13.38 -9.21
C SER A 135 -14.87 13.65 -10.04
N ALA A 136 -14.66 13.91 -11.33
CA ALA A 136 -15.72 14.01 -12.31
C ALA A 136 -15.26 13.41 -13.64
N THR A 137 -16.11 12.60 -14.25
CA THR A 137 -15.91 12.13 -15.62
C THR A 137 -16.65 13.04 -16.59
N ARG A 138 -15.94 13.51 -17.62
CA ARG A 138 -16.50 14.34 -18.68
C ARG A 138 -16.51 13.59 -20.01
N ASP A 139 -17.56 13.82 -20.78
CA ASP A 139 -17.64 13.33 -22.16
C ASP A 139 -16.82 14.20 -23.13
N LYS A 140 -16.88 13.86 -24.42
CA LYS A 140 -16.21 14.61 -25.49
C LYS A 140 -16.67 16.06 -25.63
N ALA A 141 -17.88 16.39 -25.20
CA ALA A 141 -18.44 17.75 -25.23
C ALA A 141 -18.06 18.55 -23.97
N GLY A 142 -17.38 17.92 -23.01
CA GLY A 142 -16.99 18.51 -21.73
C GLY A 142 -18.12 18.49 -20.70
N ALA A 143 -19.25 17.84 -20.98
CA ALA A 143 -20.33 17.67 -20.02
C ALA A 143 -19.93 16.65 -18.96
N VAL A 144 -20.21 16.93 -17.69
CA VAL A 144 -20.03 15.96 -16.60
C VAL A 144 -21.07 14.86 -16.76
N ILE A 145 -20.62 13.62 -16.88
CA ILE A 145 -21.48 12.43 -17.03
C ILE A 145 -21.46 11.54 -15.79
N ASP A 146 -20.49 11.74 -14.90
CA ASP A 146 -20.35 11.03 -13.64
C ASP A 146 -19.52 11.85 -12.65
N GLY A 147 -19.78 11.69 -11.35
CA GLY A 147 -19.13 12.45 -10.27
C GLY A 147 -19.50 13.93 -10.21
N ASP A 148 -18.73 14.70 -9.45
CA ASP A 148 -18.92 16.13 -9.23
C ASP A 148 -17.54 16.82 -9.08
N PRO A 149 -17.20 17.78 -9.95
CA PRO A 149 -15.89 18.44 -9.92
C PRO A 149 -15.71 19.43 -8.76
N GLU A 150 -16.73 19.68 -7.95
CA GLU A 150 -16.69 20.62 -6.81
C GLU A 150 -16.92 19.95 -5.45
N THR A 151 -17.38 18.70 -5.44
CA THR A 151 -17.69 17.96 -4.21
C THR A 151 -16.55 17.03 -3.83
N VAL A 152 -16.13 17.13 -2.56
CA VAL A 152 -15.20 16.17 -1.95
C VAL A 152 -15.98 14.90 -1.61
N ALA A 153 -15.52 13.77 -2.11
CA ALA A 153 -16.05 12.45 -1.81
C ALA A 153 -15.08 11.67 -0.93
N GLU A 154 -15.60 11.03 0.11
CA GLU A 154 -14.89 10.03 0.91
C GLU A 154 -14.95 8.68 0.17
N VAL A 155 -13.79 8.04 -0.01
CA VAL A 155 -13.66 6.73 -0.65
C VAL A 155 -12.98 5.76 0.30
N LYS A 156 -13.51 4.53 0.37
CA LYS A 156 -13.00 3.46 1.24
C LYS A 156 -12.51 2.32 0.37
N ASP A 157 -11.22 2.05 0.49
CA ASP A 157 -10.51 1.08 -0.32
C ASP A 157 -9.86 0.03 0.57
N VAL A 158 -9.85 -1.22 0.10
CA VAL A 158 -9.07 -2.31 0.67
C VAL A 158 -8.03 -2.77 -0.36
N TRP A 159 -6.77 -2.46 -0.09
CA TRP A 159 -5.67 -2.67 -1.04
C TRP A 159 -4.66 -3.64 -0.47
N THR A 160 -4.30 -4.66 -1.25
CA THR A 160 -3.25 -5.62 -0.86
C THR A 160 -1.99 -5.36 -1.66
N PHE A 161 -0.90 -5.11 -0.95
CA PHE A 161 0.44 -4.99 -1.51
C PHE A 161 1.23 -6.26 -1.27
N ALA A 162 2.10 -6.60 -2.22
CA ALA A 162 3.02 -7.72 -2.08
C ALA A 162 4.46 -7.36 -2.45
N ARG A 163 5.40 -8.09 -1.84
CA ARG A 163 6.83 -8.03 -2.14
C ARG A 163 7.48 -9.39 -1.89
N ASP A 164 8.31 -9.87 -2.82
CA ASP A 164 9.17 -11.04 -2.57
C ASP A 164 10.30 -10.64 -1.62
N THR A 165 10.34 -11.24 -0.43
CA THR A 165 11.30 -10.89 0.63
C THR A 165 12.74 -11.28 0.28
N ARG A 166 12.93 -12.14 -0.73
CA ARG A 166 14.25 -12.52 -1.26
C ARG A 166 14.75 -11.54 -2.32
N SER A 167 13.86 -10.71 -2.84
CA SER A 167 14.20 -9.71 -3.84
C SER A 167 15.03 -8.58 -3.23
N ARG A 168 16.02 -8.11 -3.99
CA ARG A 168 16.76 -6.88 -3.65
C ARG A 168 15.96 -5.63 -3.98
N ASP A 169 14.88 -5.76 -4.75
CA ASP A 169 13.96 -4.67 -5.03
C ASP A 169 13.16 -4.36 -3.75
N PRO A 170 13.29 -3.14 -3.17
CA PRO A 170 12.54 -2.76 -1.99
C PRO A 170 11.07 -2.44 -2.31
N ASN A 171 10.68 -2.36 -3.59
CA ASN A 171 9.37 -1.90 -3.99
C ASN A 171 8.28 -2.94 -3.70
N TRP A 172 7.19 -2.45 -3.10
CA TRP A 172 5.94 -3.16 -2.94
C TRP A 172 5.05 -2.89 -4.14
N LYS A 173 4.32 -3.91 -4.59
CA LYS A 173 3.39 -3.80 -5.71
C LYS A 173 1.96 -4.06 -5.28
N LEU A 174 1.02 -3.31 -5.83
CA LEU A 174 -0.40 -3.59 -5.63
C LEU A 174 -0.80 -4.87 -6.36
N VAL A 175 -1.31 -5.85 -5.62
CA VAL A 175 -1.71 -7.16 -6.13
C VAL A 175 -3.21 -7.40 -6.06
N ALA A 176 -3.95 -6.66 -5.23
CA ALA A 176 -5.41 -6.71 -5.21
C ALA A 176 -5.98 -5.36 -4.76
N THR A 177 -7.15 -5.03 -5.31
CA THR A 177 -7.93 -3.82 -5.01
C THR A 177 -9.39 -4.20 -4.85
N GLU A 178 -10.01 -3.78 -3.75
CA GLU A 178 -11.43 -3.96 -3.47
C GLU A 178 -11.98 -2.62 -2.94
N GLU A 179 -13.17 -2.24 -3.39
CA GLU A 179 -13.90 -1.09 -2.83
C GLU A 179 -14.78 -1.60 -1.66
N GLU A 180 -14.79 -0.88 -0.55
CA GLU A 180 -15.61 -1.21 0.62
C GLU A 180 -16.90 -0.37 0.61
N ASP A 181 -18.04 -1.04 0.43
CA ASP A 181 -19.40 -0.45 0.45
C ASP A 181 -19.75 0.24 1.79
#